data_AF-A0A2J5ND57-F1
#
_entry.id   AF-A0A2J5ND57-F1
#
_cell.length_a   1.000
_cell.length_b   1.000
_cell.length_c   1.000
_cell.angle_alpha   90.00
_cell.angle_beta   90.00
_cell.angle_gamma   90.00
#
_symmetry.space_group_name_H-M   'P 1'
#
loop_
_entity.id
_entity.type
_entity.pdbx_description
1 polymer ?
#
loop_
_entity_poly.entity_id
_entity_poly.type
_entity_poly.pdbx_seq_one_letter_code
_entity_poly.pdbx_strand_id
1 'polypeptide(L)'
;MEQLLADYKKGNVILFVGAGVSMNLGLPSWSQLVDHIATELGYDPDIYRTFGSALELAEYYKLKKGKIGPLRSWMDRMWHSSDIDINKSKVHEYIAKANFPIIYTTNYDRWIETALSNYGKEYTKISSVSD
;
A
#
# COMPACT_ATOMS: atom_id res chain seq x y z
N MET A 1 8.82 0.78 -27.46
CA MET A 1 9.55 0.13 -26.35
C MET A 1 11.01 0.54 -26.32
N GLU A 2 11.70 0.61 -27.47
CA GLU A 2 13.10 1.06 -27.57
C GLU A 2 13.35 2.46 -26.98
N GLN A 3 12.48 3.43 -27.28
CA GLN A 3 12.58 4.78 -26.71
C GLN A 3 12.53 4.77 -25.17
N LEU A 4 11.57 4.04 -24.58
CA LEU A 4 11.46 3.90 -23.13
C LEU A 4 12.72 3.28 -22.52
N LEU A 5 13.30 2.26 -23.17
CA LEU A 5 14.56 1.66 -22.72
C LEU A 5 15.73 2.64 -22.83
N ALA A 6 15.79 3.45 -23.88
CA ALA A 6 16.80 4.49 -24.05
C ALA A 6 16.69 5.56 -22.95
N ASP A 7 15.48 6.01 -22.64
CA ASP A 7 15.23 7.00 -21.59
C ASP A 7 15.50 6.43 -20.19
N TYR A 8 15.13 5.16 -19.96
CA TYR A 8 15.45 4.45 -18.71
C TYR A 8 16.97 4.36 -18.48
N LYS A 9 17.75 4.01 -19.53
CA LYS A 9 19.22 3.98 -19.45
C LYS A 9 19.83 5.36 -19.18
N LYS A 10 19.16 6.44 -19.59
CA LYS A 10 19.57 7.83 -19.33
C LYS A 10 19.09 8.34 -17.96
N GLY A 11 18.27 7.59 -17.23
CA GLY A 11 17.68 8.03 -15.96
C GLY A 11 16.53 9.02 -16.12
N ASN A 12 15.89 9.09 -17.29
CA ASN A 12 14.82 10.04 -17.60
C ASN A 12 13.41 9.47 -17.35
N VAL A 13 13.30 8.37 -16.59
CA VAL A 13 12.03 7.67 -16.34
C VAL A 13 11.73 7.69 -14.86
N ILE A 14 10.51 8.12 -14.53
CA ILE A 14 9.94 8.04 -13.19
C ILE A 14 9.01 6.83 -13.15
N LEU A 15 9.12 6.02 -12.10
CA LEU A 15 8.23 4.90 -11.89
C LEU A 15 7.04 5.34 -11.04
N PHE A 16 5.81 5.07 -11.51
CA PHE A 16 4.60 5.22 -10.71
C PHE A 16 4.08 3.84 -10.29
N VAL A 17 3.94 3.61 -8.98
CA VAL A 17 3.54 2.32 -8.41
C VAL A 17 2.23 2.46 -7.65
N GLY A 18 1.20 1.72 -8.08
CA GLY A 18 -0.07 1.62 -7.37
C GLY A 18 -0.23 0.33 -6.56
N ALA A 19 -1.39 0.18 -5.91
CA ALA A 19 -1.65 -0.90 -4.96
C ALA A 19 -1.54 -2.30 -5.58
N GLY A 20 -1.70 -2.39 -6.90
CA GLY A 20 -1.56 -3.63 -7.67
C GLY A 20 -0.22 -4.35 -7.46
N VAL A 21 0.86 -3.60 -7.23
CA VAL A 21 2.20 -4.18 -6.98
C VAL A 21 2.26 -4.94 -5.65
N SER A 22 1.50 -4.48 -4.65
CA SER A 22 1.50 -5.06 -3.31
C SER A 22 0.40 -6.12 -3.11
N MET A 23 -0.54 -6.30 -4.04
CA MET A 23 -1.66 -7.28 -3.89
C MET A 23 -1.19 -8.72 -3.72
N ASN A 24 -0.07 -9.08 -4.36
CA ASN A 24 0.50 -10.44 -4.27
C ASN A 24 1.18 -10.74 -2.92
N LEU A 25 1.28 -9.75 -2.02
CA LEU A 25 1.85 -9.93 -0.68
C LEU A 25 0.81 -10.36 0.36
N GLY A 26 -0.42 -10.68 -0.07
CA GLY A 26 -1.48 -11.10 0.86
C GLY A 26 -2.01 -9.96 1.74
N LEU A 27 -1.80 -8.72 1.32
CA LEU A 27 -2.36 -7.54 2.00
C LEU A 27 -3.89 -7.56 1.95
N PRO A 28 -4.58 -7.06 2.99
CA PRO A 28 -6.02 -6.92 2.95
C PRO A 28 -6.47 -6.13 1.72
N SER A 29 -7.43 -6.70 1.00
CA SER A 29 -8.16 -6.03 -0.06
C SER A 29 -9.04 -4.91 0.48
N TRP A 30 -9.51 -4.04 -0.42
CA TRP A 30 -10.47 -2.99 -0.07
C TRP A 30 -11.75 -3.57 0.57
N SER A 31 -12.27 -4.69 0.06
CA SER A 31 -13.45 -5.34 0.64
C SER A 31 -13.19 -5.84 2.06
N GLN A 32 -12.04 -6.45 2.33
CA GLN A 32 -11.68 -6.90 3.67
C GLN A 32 -11.55 -5.74 4.66
N LEU A 33 -11.05 -4.58 4.21
CA LEU A 33 -11.05 -3.36 5.03
C LEU A 33 -12.48 -2.92 5.36
N VAL A 34 -13.38 -2.89 4.38
CA VAL A 34 -14.79 -2.51 4.60
C VAL A 34 -15.47 -3.50 5.55
N ASP A 35 -15.26 -4.80 5.36
CA ASP A 35 -15.82 -5.85 6.23
C ASP A 35 -15.33 -5.73 7.68
N HIS A 36 -14.05 -5.39 7.86
CA HIS A 36 -13.47 -5.14 9.17
C HIS A 36 -14.12 -3.92 9.85
N ILE A 37 -14.28 -2.80 9.13
CA ILE A 37 -14.94 -1.60 9.66
C ILE A 37 -16.41 -1.91 10.03
N ALA A 38 -17.11 -2.68 9.20
CA ALA A 38 -18.51 -3.07 9.45
C ALA A 38 -18.61 -3.88 10.74
N THR A 39 -17.73 -4.87 10.91
CA THR A 39 -17.65 -5.71 12.10
C THR A 39 -17.34 -4.87 13.35
N GLU A 40 -16.40 -3.93 13.29
CA GLU A 40 -16.07 -3.04 14.43
C GLU A 40 -17.21 -2.11 14.86
N LEU A 41 -18.18 -1.87 13.96
CA LEU A 41 -19.37 -1.08 14.18
C LEU A 41 -20.61 -1.93 14.52
N GLY A 42 -20.47 -3.25 14.56
CA GLY A 42 -21.55 -4.18 14.89
C GLY A 42 -22.50 -4.49 13.74
N TYR A 43 -22.08 -4.25 12.49
CA TYR A 43 -22.82 -4.67 11.30
C TYR A 43 -22.33 -6.01 10.78
N ASP A 44 -23.25 -6.77 10.20
CA ASP A 44 -22.90 -7.93 9.38
C ASP A 44 -22.26 -7.46 8.06
N PRO A 45 -21.03 -7.89 7.72
CA PRO A 45 -20.34 -7.43 6.52
C PRO A 45 -21.05 -7.73 5.21
N ASP A 46 -21.67 -8.89 5.08
CA ASP A 46 -22.33 -9.31 3.84
C ASP A 46 -23.64 -8.53 3.62
N ILE A 47 -24.39 -8.27 4.70
CA ILE A 47 -25.55 -7.40 4.65
C ILE A 47 -25.13 -5.98 4.31
N TYR A 48 -24.12 -5.42 5.00
CA TYR A 48 -23.70 -4.04 4.76
C TYR A 48 -23.19 -3.83 3.33
N ARG A 49 -22.39 -4.76 2.80
CA ARG A 49 -21.84 -4.67 1.43
C ARG A 49 -22.93 -4.62 0.36
N THR A 50 -24.09 -5.22 0.62
CA THR A 50 -25.21 -5.27 -0.32
C THR A 50 -25.97 -3.94 -0.40
N PHE A 51 -26.06 -3.20 0.71
CA PHE A 51 -26.97 -2.05 0.82
C PHE A 51 -26.28 -0.72 1.19
N GLY A 52 -25.05 -0.75 1.67
CA GLY A 52 -24.33 0.41 2.19
C GLY A 52 -23.15 0.84 1.33
N SER A 53 -22.67 2.07 1.57
CA SER A 53 -21.45 2.57 0.96
C SER A 53 -20.24 2.40 1.88
N ALA A 54 -19.10 2.02 1.31
CA ALA A 54 -17.82 1.95 2.00
C ALA A 54 -17.37 3.32 2.55
N LEU A 55 -17.65 4.40 1.82
CA LEU A 55 -17.27 5.76 2.24
C LEU A 55 -18.14 6.24 3.41
N GLU A 56 -19.45 5.95 3.37
CA GLU A 56 -20.36 6.26 4.47
C GLU A 56 -19.99 5.48 5.73
N LEU A 57 -19.59 4.21 5.57
CA LEU A 57 -19.13 3.38 6.69
C LEU A 57 -17.88 3.96 7.34
N ALA A 58 -16.93 4.43 6.54
CA ALA A 58 -15.70 5.05 7.03
C ALA A 58 -15.97 6.38 7.75
N GLU A 59 -16.91 7.19 7.24
CA GLU A 59 -17.33 8.42 7.90
C GLU A 59 -18.03 8.11 9.23
N TYR A 60 -18.97 7.16 9.23
CA TYR A 60 -19.67 6.73 10.43
C TYR A 60 -18.72 6.12 11.46
N TYR A 61 -17.71 5.37 11.03
CA TYR A 61 -16.63 4.88 11.88
C TYR A 61 -15.92 6.03 12.60
N LYS A 62 -15.54 7.07 11.86
CA LYS A 62 -14.90 8.26 12.44
C LYS A 62 -15.82 8.96 13.45
N LEU A 63 -17.12 9.06 13.16
CA LEU A 63 -18.10 9.66 14.07
C LEU A 63 -18.26 8.84 15.36
N LYS A 64 -18.28 7.50 15.27
CA LYS A 64 -18.52 6.62 16.43
C LYS A 64 -17.28 6.38 17.27
N LYS A 65 -16.11 6.21 16.66
CA LYS A 65 -14.84 5.94 17.35
C LYS A 65 -14.05 7.21 17.66
N GLY A 66 -14.48 8.36 17.14
CA GLY A 66 -13.88 9.69 17.34
C GLY A 66 -12.57 9.93 16.61
N LYS A 67 -11.77 8.89 16.33
CA LYS A 67 -10.49 8.96 15.60
C LYS A 67 -10.31 7.76 14.69
N ILE A 68 -9.61 7.96 13.57
CA ILE A 68 -9.23 6.89 12.64
C ILE A 68 -8.01 6.07 13.11
N GLY A 69 -7.35 6.50 14.20
CA GLY A 69 -6.12 5.90 14.71
C GLY A 69 -6.16 4.37 14.90
N PRO A 70 -7.19 3.79 15.56
CA PRO A 70 -7.27 2.35 15.73
C PRO A 70 -7.34 1.58 14.41
N LEU A 71 -8.09 2.09 13.43
CA LEU A 71 -8.21 1.50 12.10
C LEU A 71 -6.86 1.55 11.38
N ARG A 72 -6.16 2.70 11.44
CA ARG A 72 -4.80 2.84 10.90
C ARG A 72 -3.84 1.84 11.55
N SER A 73 -3.88 1.68 12.88
CA SER A 73 -3.03 0.71 13.57
C SER A 73 -3.35 -0.73 13.17
N TRP A 74 -4.61 -1.07 12.93
CA TRP A 74 -4.98 -2.37 12.38
C TRP A 74 -4.41 -2.54 10.96
N MET A 75 -4.58 -1.55 10.08
CA MET A 75 -4.03 -1.56 8.72
C MET A 75 -2.50 -1.73 8.73
N ASP A 76 -1.80 -0.96 9.57
CA ASP A 76 -0.34 -1.05 9.70
C ASP A 76 0.11 -2.45 10.14
N ARG A 77 -0.61 -3.11 11.07
CA ARG A 77 -0.30 -4.49 11.49
C ARG A 77 -0.56 -5.49 10.38
N MET A 78 -1.69 -5.38 9.69
CA MET A 78 -2.05 -6.32 8.63
C MET A 78 -1.15 -6.18 7.40
N TRP A 79 -0.74 -4.96 7.07
CA TRP A 79 0.12 -4.70 5.92
C TRP A 79 1.58 -5.05 6.13
N HIS A 80 2.03 -5.18 7.37
CA HIS A 80 3.42 -5.52 7.72
C HIS A 80 3.49 -6.79 8.56
N SER A 81 2.68 -7.80 8.21
CA SER A 81 2.73 -9.10 8.87
C SER A 81 4.13 -9.72 8.74
N SER A 82 4.60 -10.36 9.82
CA SER A 82 5.88 -11.09 9.85
C SER A 82 5.94 -12.25 8.86
N ASP A 83 4.79 -12.70 8.35
CA ASP A 83 4.70 -13.80 7.40
C ASP A 83 5.06 -13.39 5.96
N ILE A 84 5.14 -12.07 5.70
CA ILE A 84 5.45 -11.55 4.37
C ILE A 84 6.97 -11.54 4.18
N ASP A 85 7.45 -12.48 3.38
CA ASP A 85 8.84 -12.49 2.90
C ASP A 85 8.96 -11.73 1.57
N ILE A 86 9.40 -10.47 1.65
CA ILE A 86 9.57 -9.59 0.50
C ILE A 86 10.52 -10.16 -0.57
N ASN A 87 11.46 -11.04 -0.20
CA ASN A 87 12.41 -11.67 -1.13
C ASN A 87 11.71 -12.59 -2.14
N LYS A 88 10.51 -13.08 -1.82
CA LYS A 88 9.73 -13.94 -2.73
C LYS A 88 9.02 -13.13 -3.81
N SER A 89 8.92 -11.81 -3.65
CA SER A 89 8.25 -10.95 -4.62
C SER A 89 9.20 -10.48 -5.72
N LYS A 90 9.07 -11.07 -6.91
CA LYS A 90 9.85 -10.68 -8.10
C LYS A 90 9.65 -9.23 -8.54
N VAL A 91 8.43 -8.69 -8.41
CA VAL A 91 8.16 -7.30 -8.81
C VAL A 91 8.95 -6.31 -7.94
N HIS A 92 8.94 -6.50 -6.62
CA HIS A 92 9.71 -5.69 -5.68
C HIS A 92 11.23 -5.89 -5.86
N GLU A 93 11.70 -7.11 -6.14
CA GLU A 93 13.09 -7.37 -6.53
C GLU A 93 13.49 -6.54 -7.76
N TYR A 94 12.67 -6.55 -8.82
CA TYR A 94 12.97 -5.81 -10.04
C TYR A 94 12.95 -4.30 -9.83
N ILE A 95 11.99 -3.78 -9.05
CA ILE A 95 11.92 -2.36 -8.69
C ILE A 95 13.18 -1.95 -7.94
N ALA A 96 13.61 -2.73 -6.93
CA ALA A 96 14.77 -2.41 -6.13
C ALA A 96 16.09 -2.47 -6.93
N LYS A 97 16.21 -3.44 -7.85
CA LYS A 97 17.39 -3.57 -8.71
C LYS A 97 17.41 -2.56 -9.87
N ALA A 98 16.27 -1.99 -10.22
CA ALA A 98 16.17 -1.00 -11.29
C ALA A 98 16.87 0.32 -10.94
N ASN A 99 17.05 1.13 -11.97
CA ASN A 99 17.66 2.46 -11.88
C ASN A 99 16.61 3.54 -12.13
N PHE A 100 15.57 3.57 -11.28
CA PHE A 100 14.62 4.67 -11.26
C PHE A 100 15.11 5.73 -10.26
N PRO A 101 15.42 6.96 -10.70
CA PRO A 101 15.86 8.01 -9.79
C PRO A 101 14.73 8.47 -8.85
N ILE A 102 13.48 8.32 -9.28
CA ILE A 102 12.29 8.71 -8.52
C ILE A 102 11.23 7.61 -8.68
N ILE A 103 10.64 7.23 -7.55
CA ILE A 103 9.47 6.35 -7.48
C ILE A 103 8.35 7.13 -6.80
N TYR A 104 7.23 7.29 -7.49
CA TYR A 104 5.99 7.80 -6.90
C TYR A 104 5.05 6.64 -6.60
N THR A 105 4.43 6.67 -5.43
CA THR A 105 3.42 5.67 -5.07
C THR A 105 2.27 6.29 -4.30
N THR A 106 1.07 5.72 -4.49
CA THR A 106 -0.11 6.00 -3.67
C THR A 106 -0.35 4.91 -2.62
N ASN A 107 0.58 3.95 -2.50
CA ASN A 107 0.48 2.87 -1.53
C ASN A 107 0.85 3.37 -0.14
N TYR A 108 0.12 2.89 0.86
CA TYR A 108 0.40 3.19 2.27
C TYR A 108 1.37 2.20 2.92
N ASP A 109 1.55 1.03 2.31
CA ASP A 109 2.52 0.03 2.75
C ASP A 109 3.97 0.52 2.55
N ARG A 110 4.93 -0.19 3.15
CA ARG A 110 6.36 0.15 3.10
C ARG A 110 7.18 -0.87 2.31
N TRP A 111 6.57 -1.63 1.40
CA TRP A 111 7.23 -2.77 0.77
C TRP A 111 8.25 -2.36 -0.29
N ILE A 112 8.08 -1.20 -0.93
CA ILE A 112 9.08 -0.63 -1.83
C ILE A 112 10.35 -0.26 -1.05
N GLU A 113 10.20 0.47 0.06
CA GLU A 113 11.29 0.88 0.93
C GLU A 113 12.00 -0.32 1.57
N THR A 114 11.23 -1.32 1.98
CA THR A 114 11.75 -2.58 2.52
C THR A 114 12.57 -3.32 1.47
N ALA A 115 12.07 -3.40 0.23
CA ALA A 115 12.80 -4.03 -0.88
C ALA A 115 14.10 -3.27 -1.20
N LEU A 116 14.05 -1.93 -1.29
CA LEU A 116 15.25 -1.10 -1.53
C LEU A 116 16.31 -1.34 -0.44
N SER A 117 15.89 -1.30 0.83
CA SER A 117 16.79 -1.56 1.97
C SER A 117 17.41 -2.95 1.90
N ASN A 118 16.61 -3.97 1.58
CA ASN A 118 17.04 -5.36 1.46
C ASN A 118 18.08 -5.58 0.34
N TYR A 119 18.01 -4.79 -0.74
CA TYR A 119 19.00 -4.80 -1.82
C TYR A 119 20.10 -3.74 -1.66
N GLY A 120 20.22 -3.11 -0.48
CA GLY A 120 21.27 -2.14 -0.17
C GLY A 120 21.19 -0.84 -0.99
N LYS A 121 19.99 -0.45 -1.43
CA LYS A 121 19.75 0.80 -2.16
C LYS A 121 19.39 1.91 -1.18
N GLU A 122 20.17 2.98 -1.19
CA GLU A 122 19.84 4.19 -0.46
C GLU A 122 18.64 4.90 -1.10
N TYR A 123 17.78 5.48 -0.27
CA TYR A 123 16.62 6.26 -0.70
C TYR A 123 16.27 7.31 0.34
N THR A 124 15.63 8.37 -0.11
CA THR A 124 14.97 9.36 0.75
C THR A 124 13.47 9.19 0.60
N LYS A 125 12.79 8.84 1.69
CA LYS A 125 11.33 8.77 1.71
C LYS A 125 10.75 10.17 1.96
N ILE A 126 9.86 10.60 1.08
CA ILE A 126 9.05 11.82 1.23
C ILE A 126 7.59 11.40 1.26
N SER A 127 6.93 11.59 2.40
CA SER A 127 5.54 11.19 2.65
C SER A 127 4.67 12.32 3.17
N SER A 128 5.29 13.42 3.60
CA SER A 128 4.62 14.62 4.08
C SER A 128 5.38 15.88 3.66
N VAL A 129 4.73 17.04 3.73
CA VAL A 129 5.35 18.35 3.43
C VAL A 129 6.42 18.73 4.47
N SER A 130 6.41 18.08 5.63
CA SER A 130 7.39 18.29 6.71
C SER A 130 8.62 17.39 6.64
N ASP A 131 8.66 16.45 5.68
CA ASP A 131 9.81 15.59 5.39
C ASP A 131 10.82 16.34 4.50
#